data_AF-A0AA36MZG4-F1
#
_entry.id   AF-A0AA36MZG4-F1
#
_cell.length_a   1.000
_cell.length_b   1.000
_cell.length_c   1.000
_cell.angle_alpha   90.00
_cell.angle_beta   90.00
_cell.angle_gamma   90.00
#
_symmetry.space_group_name_H-M   'P 1'
#
loop_
_entity.id
_entity.type
_entity.pdbx_description
1 polymer ?
#
loop_
_entity_poly.entity_id
_entity_poly.type
_entity_poly.pdbx_seq_one_letter_code
_entity_poly.pdbx_strand_id
1 'polypeptide(L)'
;MRLLLVLLVGWAAAADYNVVNLDNHTLKLLVGKDLPAFVRFDRDYPYGEKADAFKALAQTAVGAKILIGSVGISTYGEKMNQDLAEEFGYKTVGQELEYGDMDKTFPKFRLFPANGGASVEYTGDVTAEAMTLFLKKEAKVYFGLKGTLRDFDKLAADFVKSKDKAAVLKDAKSAAAALSGAEQEAAAYYVRAMEKSQESGWFQTEFERLKQIISGGKVAPAKKVDMQLKVNRLSSFVSPSDEL
;
A
#
# COMPACT_ATOMS: atom_id res chain seq x y z
N MET A 1 8.28 -26.54 48.71
CA MET A 1 9.05 -25.89 47.63
C MET A 1 8.10 -25.69 46.45
N ARG A 2 7.53 -24.49 46.27
CA ARG A 2 6.55 -24.20 45.20
C ARG A 2 7.32 -23.84 43.93
N LEU A 3 7.18 -24.68 42.89
CA LEU A 3 7.77 -24.47 41.58
C LEU A 3 7.00 -23.35 40.86
N LEU A 4 7.65 -22.21 40.63
CA LEU A 4 7.10 -21.11 39.85
C LEU A 4 7.16 -21.48 38.36
N LEU A 5 6.01 -21.72 37.74
CA LEU A 5 5.88 -21.87 36.30
C LEU A 5 5.89 -20.46 35.70
N VAL A 6 7.04 -20.01 35.18
CA VAL A 6 7.15 -18.76 34.44
C VAL A 6 6.55 -18.99 33.06
N LEU A 7 5.32 -18.49 32.87
CA LEU A 7 4.67 -18.42 31.57
C LEU A 7 5.40 -17.36 30.74
N LEU A 8 6.29 -17.80 29.86
CA LEU A 8 6.85 -16.98 28.78
C LEU A 8 5.71 -16.60 27.84
N VAL A 9 5.13 -15.42 28.08
CA VAL A 9 4.27 -14.75 27.11
C VAL A 9 5.18 -14.36 25.95
N GLY A 10 5.18 -15.17 24.90
CA GLY A 10 5.80 -14.79 23.64
C GLY A 10 5.17 -13.49 23.18
N TRP A 11 5.96 -12.42 23.10
CA TRP A 11 5.60 -11.26 22.33
C TRP A 11 5.37 -11.74 20.89
N ALA A 12 4.10 -11.82 20.48
CA ALA A 12 3.76 -11.88 19.08
C ALA A 12 4.31 -10.59 18.47
N ALA A 13 5.49 -10.69 17.84
CA ALA A 13 6.00 -9.65 16.96
C ALA A 13 4.85 -9.29 16.03
N ALA A 14 4.40 -8.04 16.06
CA ALA A 14 3.35 -7.55 15.19
C ALA A 14 3.74 -7.93 13.77
N ALA A 15 3.05 -8.92 13.20
CA ALA A 15 3.34 -9.43 11.88
C ALA A 15 3.36 -8.23 10.92
N ASP A 16 4.39 -8.13 10.08
CA ASP A 16 4.51 -7.08 9.09
C ASP A 16 3.40 -7.26 8.05
N TYR A 17 2.26 -6.66 8.35
CA TYR A 17 1.05 -6.80 7.56
C TYR A 17 1.30 -6.27 6.14
N ASN A 18 0.97 -7.08 5.14
CA ASN A 18 1.20 -6.78 3.72
C ASN A 18 2.69 -6.64 3.32
N VAL A 19 3.62 -7.24 4.07
CA VAL A 19 5.04 -7.37 3.69
C VAL A 19 5.37 -8.85 3.51
N VAL A 20 5.98 -9.19 2.38
CA VAL A 20 6.45 -10.55 2.09
C VAL A 20 7.93 -10.64 2.44
N ASN A 21 8.32 -11.56 3.31
CA ASN A 21 9.72 -11.85 3.55
C ASN A 21 10.29 -12.65 2.38
N LEU A 22 11.36 -12.14 1.79
CA LEU A 22 12.01 -12.69 0.61
C LEU A 22 13.44 -13.12 0.95
N ASP A 23 13.91 -14.13 0.23
CA ASP A 23 15.25 -14.70 0.28
C ASP A 23 15.82 -14.80 -1.15
N ASN A 24 17.04 -15.32 -1.27
CA ASN A 24 17.77 -15.48 -2.53
C ASN A 24 16.97 -16.17 -3.64
N HIS A 25 16.12 -17.14 -3.29
CA HIS A 25 15.34 -17.92 -4.23
C HIS A 25 13.98 -17.28 -4.47
N THR A 26 13.28 -16.85 -3.42
CA THR A 26 11.93 -16.27 -3.52
C THR A 26 11.93 -14.89 -4.17
N LEU A 27 12.98 -14.09 -3.99
CA LEU A 27 13.15 -12.82 -4.71
C LEU A 27 13.09 -13.04 -6.22
N LYS A 28 13.87 -14.00 -6.75
CA LYS A 28 13.96 -14.27 -8.20
C LYS A 28 12.66 -14.83 -8.79
N LEU A 29 11.82 -15.43 -7.96
CA LEU A 29 10.53 -16.00 -8.36
C LEU A 29 9.40 -14.96 -8.37
N LEU A 30 9.35 -14.10 -7.35
CA LEU A 30 8.21 -13.20 -7.12
C LEU A 30 8.43 -11.78 -7.63
N VAL A 31 9.68 -11.33 -7.72
CA VAL A 31 10.02 -9.94 -8.07
C VAL A 31 10.16 -9.79 -9.59
N GLY A 32 9.55 -8.73 -10.14
CA GLY A 32 9.69 -8.36 -11.54
C GLY A 32 8.99 -9.29 -12.53
N LYS A 33 8.02 -10.09 -12.07
CA LYS A 33 7.11 -10.86 -12.93
C LYS A 33 5.89 -10.01 -13.26
N ASP A 34 4.71 -10.35 -12.76
CA ASP A 34 3.46 -9.71 -13.19
C ASP A 34 3.21 -8.34 -12.54
N LEU A 35 3.82 -8.08 -11.38
CA LEU A 35 3.63 -6.85 -10.60
C LEU A 35 4.97 -6.15 -10.32
N PRO A 36 4.98 -4.81 -10.23
CA PRO A 36 6.15 -4.12 -9.70
C PRO A 36 6.34 -4.50 -8.23
N ALA A 37 7.58 -4.54 -7.77
CA ALA A 37 7.92 -4.91 -6.41
C ALA A 37 8.83 -3.86 -5.77
N PHE A 38 8.49 -3.43 -4.56
CA PHE A 38 9.32 -2.54 -3.76
C PHE A 38 9.89 -3.30 -2.58
N VAL A 39 11.21 -3.48 -2.57
CA VAL A 39 11.90 -4.38 -1.64
C VAL A 39 12.81 -3.58 -0.72
N ARG A 40 12.65 -3.79 0.58
CA ARG A 40 13.59 -3.33 1.62
C ARG A 40 14.65 -4.40 1.84
N PHE A 41 15.92 -4.01 1.85
CA PHE A 41 17.04 -4.80 2.34
C PHE A 41 17.43 -4.21 3.70
N ASP A 42 17.40 -5.04 4.74
CA ASP A 42 17.76 -4.65 6.10
C ASP A 42 18.20 -5.91 6.88
N ARG A 43 18.53 -5.76 8.16
CA ARG A 43 18.74 -6.90 9.07
C ARG A 43 17.48 -7.76 9.20
N ASP A 44 17.64 -9.01 9.65
CA ASP A 44 16.53 -9.97 9.84
C ASP A 44 15.35 -9.43 10.67
N TYR A 45 15.66 -8.61 11.69
CA TYR A 45 14.67 -8.00 12.57
C TYR A 45 14.84 -6.47 12.58
N PRO A 46 14.30 -5.78 11.57
CA PRO A 46 14.44 -4.34 11.45
C PRO A 46 13.54 -3.62 12.45
N TYR A 47 14.08 -2.56 13.06
CA TYR A 47 13.40 -1.77 14.09
C TYR A 47 13.67 -0.27 13.90
N GLY A 48 12.94 0.56 14.64
CA GLY A 48 13.07 2.02 14.62
C GLY A 48 12.21 2.70 13.55
N GLU A 49 12.32 4.02 13.48
CA GLU A 49 11.42 4.87 12.67
C GLU A 49 11.38 4.48 11.20
N LYS A 50 12.52 4.07 10.63
CA LYS A 50 12.61 3.64 9.22
C LYS A 50 11.85 2.33 8.97
N ALA A 51 11.88 1.41 9.93
CA ALA A 51 11.13 0.16 9.83
C ALA A 51 9.62 0.43 9.97
N ASP A 52 9.23 1.32 10.88
CA ASP A 52 7.83 1.72 11.08
C ASP A 52 7.27 2.46 9.86
N ALA A 53 8.05 3.35 9.24
CA ALA A 53 7.68 4.01 8.00
C ALA A 53 7.43 3.02 6.85
N PHE A 54 8.25 1.97 6.75
CA PHE A 54 8.06 0.91 5.75
C PHE A 54 6.79 0.08 6.03
N LYS A 55 6.49 -0.21 7.29
CA LYS A 55 5.21 -0.87 7.67
C LYS A 55 4.01 0.01 7.33
N ALA A 56 4.09 1.33 7.56
CA ALA A 56 3.04 2.27 7.20
C ALA A 56 2.83 2.35 5.67
N LEU A 57 3.90 2.29 4.89
CA LEU A 57 3.82 2.14 3.44
C LEU A 57 3.10 0.84 3.05
N ALA A 58 3.47 -0.28 3.67
CA ALA A 58 2.84 -1.58 3.39
C ALA A 58 1.33 -1.57 3.66
N GLN A 59 0.91 -0.91 4.74
CA GLN A 59 -0.51 -0.68 5.05
C GLN A 59 -1.21 0.22 4.01
N THR A 60 -0.51 1.23 3.50
CA THR A 60 -1.04 2.13 2.44
C THR A 60 -1.12 1.43 1.09
N ALA A 61 -0.24 0.47 0.82
CA ALA A 61 -0.22 -0.34 -0.39
C ALA A 61 -1.33 -1.40 -0.44
N VAL A 62 -2.17 -1.52 0.59
CA VAL A 62 -3.27 -2.50 0.61
C VAL A 62 -4.27 -2.20 -0.52
N GLY A 63 -4.37 -3.12 -1.48
CA GLY A 63 -5.21 -2.96 -2.68
C GLY A 63 -4.50 -2.27 -3.85
N ALA A 64 -3.27 -1.80 -3.68
CA ALA A 64 -2.44 -1.37 -4.78
C ALA A 64 -1.85 -2.58 -5.51
N LYS A 65 -1.70 -2.49 -6.84
CA LYS A 65 -1.08 -3.54 -7.67
C LYS A 65 0.45 -3.46 -7.56
N ILE A 66 0.99 -3.72 -6.37
CA ILE A 66 2.44 -3.73 -6.07
C ILE A 66 2.76 -4.78 -5.00
N LEU A 67 3.90 -5.45 -5.13
CA LEU A 67 4.44 -6.33 -4.09
C LEU A 67 5.35 -5.54 -3.14
N ILE A 68 5.08 -5.57 -1.84
CA ILE A 68 5.97 -5.00 -0.82
C ILE A 68 6.77 -6.15 -0.19
N GLY A 69 8.09 -6.12 -0.38
CA GLY A 69 9.00 -7.19 0.04
C GLY A 69 10.02 -6.72 1.09
N SER A 70 10.47 -7.63 1.94
CA SER A 70 11.58 -7.41 2.86
C SER A 70 12.58 -8.56 2.75
N VAL A 71 13.85 -8.25 2.49
CA VAL A 71 14.97 -9.20 2.54
C VAL A 71 15.74 -8.93 3.82
N GLY A 72 15.71 -9.89 4.73
CA GLY A 72 16.53 -9.91 5.94
C GLY A 72 17.92 -10.42 5.63
N ILE A 73 18.94 -9.61 5.91
CA ILE A 73 20.35 -9.99 5.79
C ILE A 73 20.82 -10.42 7.17
N SER A 74 21.25 -11.67 7.27
CA SER A 74 21.74 -12.23 8.53
C SER A 74 23.27 -12.16 8.58
N THR A 75 23.80 -11.68 9.71
CA THR A 75 25.25 -11.68 10.01
C THR A 75 25.64 -12.79 10.98
N TYR A 76 24.67 -13.56 11.47
CA TYR A 76 24.86 -14.65 12.43
C TYR A 76 24.40 -15.99 11.84
N GLY A 77 24.93 -17.10 12.37
CA GLY A 77 24.59 -18.44 11.90
C GLY A 77 25.06 -18.68 10.46
N GLU A 78 24.16 -19.15 9.60
CA GLU A 78 24.44 -19.46 8.18
C GLU A 78 24.56 -18.24 7.27
N LYS A 79 24.46 -17.01 7.83
CA LYS A 79 24.65 -15.75 7.09
C LYS A 79 23.79 -15.65 5.82
N MET A 80 22.47 -15.79 6.00
CA MET A 80 21.51 -15.77 4.90
C MET A 80 21.48 -14.42 4.16
N ASN A 81 21.25 -14.50 2.83
CA ASN A 81 20.99 -13.38 1.93
C ASN A 81 22.13 -12.34 1.75
N GLN A 82 23.36 -12.65 2.18
CA GLN A 82 24.50 -11.74 1.95
C GLN A 82 24.88 -11.62 0.47
N ASP A 83 24.66 -12.66 -0.32
CA ASP A 83 24.83 -12.68 -1.78
C ASP A 83 23.91 -11.68 -2.50
N LEU A 84 22.67 -11.46 -2.03
CA LEU A 84 21.82 -10.40 -2.59
C LEU A 84 22.38 -9.01 -2.30
N ALA A 85 22.95 -8.80 -1.11
CA ALA A 85 23.64 -7.54 -0.81
C ALA A 85 24.84 -7.31 -1.73
N GLU A 86 25.52 -8.39 -2.15
CA GLU A 86 26.59 -8.34 -3.14
C GLU A 86 26.07 -8.01 -4.54
N GLU A 87 25.05 -8.75 -4.98
CA GLU A 87 24.43 -8.64 -6.30
C GLU A 87 23.92 -7.21 -6.56
N PHE A 88 23.37 -6.55 -5.53
CA PHE A 88 22.86 -5.18 -5.64
C PHE A 88 23.87 -4.09 -5.25
N GLY A 89 25.12 -4.46 -4.93
CA GLY A 89 26.21 -3.51 -4.66
C GLY A 89 26.12 -2.82 -3.29
N TYR A 90 25.42 -3.41 -2.32
CA TYR A 90 25.35 -2.92 -0.94
C TYR A 90 26.54 -3.38 -0.08
N LYS A 91 27.35 -4.32 -0.60
CA LYS A 91 28.62 -4.70 -0.01
C LYS A 91 29.68 -4.97 -1.09
N THR A 92 30.94 -4.97 -0.68
CA THR A 92 32.06 -5.38 -1.55
C THR A 92 31.99 -6.89 -1.82
N VAL A 93 32.32 -7.30 -3.05
CA VAL A 93 32.42 -8.70 -3.46
C VAL A 93 33.36 -9.47 -2.54
N GLY A 94 32.87 -10.55 -1.92
CA GLY A 94 33.65 -11.37 -0.99
C GLY A 94 33.86 -10.78 0.41
N GLN A 95 33.34 -9.58 0.71
CA GLN A 95 33.29 -9.07 2.07
C GLN A 95 32.10 -9.68 2.80
N GLU A 96 32.32 -10.23 3.99
CA GLU A 96 31.25 -10.63 4.89
C GLU A 96 30.77 -9.42 5.67
N LEU A 97 29.45 -9.24 5.73
CA LEU A 97 28.88 -8.16 6.53
C LEU A 97 28.89 -8.56 8.01
N GLU A 98 29.42 -7.67 8.85
CA GLU A 98 29.35 -7.82 10.31
C GLU A 98 28.16 -7.04 10.88
N TYR A 99 27.78 -7.35 12.12
CA TYR A 99 26.66 -6.70 12.80
C TYR A 99 26.76 -5.17 12.80
N GLY A 100 27.97 -4.63 13.01
CA GLY A 100 28.22 -3.18 13.01
C GLY A 100 28.08 -2.50 11.65
N ASP A 101 28.10 -3.25 10.55
CA ASP A 101 27.88 -2.72 9.20
C ASP A 101 26.39 -2.62 8.87
N MET A 102 25.53 -3.36 9.60
CA MET A 102 24.09 -3.27 9.44
C MET A 102 23.56 -1.87 9.73
N ASP A 103 24.06 -1.22 10.78
CA ASP A 103 23.64 0.14 11.17
C ASP A 103 24.14 1.22 10.20
N LYS A 104 25.25 0.98 9.50
CA LYS A 104 25.89 1.97 8.62
C LYS A 104 25.27 1.97 7.22
N THR A 105 24.95 0.79 6.71
CA THR A 105 24.62 0.61 5.30
C THR A 105 23.12 0.44 5.07
N PHE A 106 22.39 -0.11 6.04
CA PHE A 106 20.97 -0.45 5.92
C PHE A 106 20.09 0.48 6.78
N PRO A 107 18.81 0.66 6.43
CA PRO A 107 18.06 0.02 5.34
C PRO A 107 18.37 0.57 3.95
N LYS A 108 18.26 -0.30 2.94
CA LYS A 108 18.29 0.04 1.52
C LYS A 108 16.98 -0.36 0.86
N PHE A 109 16.54 0.40 -0.14
CA PHE A 109 15.25 0.19 -0.78
C PHE A 109 15.42 0.15 -2.29
N ARG A 110 14.72 -0.77 -2.96
CA ARG A 110 14.82 -0.94 -4.41
C ARG A 110 13.47 -1.26 -5.03
N LEU A 111 13.16 -0.55 -6.11
CA LEU A 111 12.02 -0.82 -6.96
C LEU A 111 12.44 -1.73 -8.11
N PHE A 112 11.67 -2.79 -8.30
CA PHE A 112 11.76 -3.68 -9.44
C PHE A 112 10.50 -3.47 -10.31
N PRO A 113 10.66 -3.10 -11.58
CA PRO A 113 9.52 -2.89 -12.47
C PRO A 113 8.81 -4.19 -12.81
N ALA A 114 7.53 -4.10 -13.15
CA ALA A 114 6.77 -5.24 -13.68
C ALA A 114 7.33 -5.69 -15.03
N ASN A 115 7.20 -6.98 -15.33
CA ASN A 115 7.61 -7.66 -16.55
C ASN A 115 9.11 -7.62 -16.85
N GLY A 116 9.92 -7.48 -15.79
CA GLY A 116 11.36 -7.35 -15.88
C GLY A 116 11.80 -5.95 -16.31
N GLY A 117 13.06 -5.62 -16.04
CA GLY A 117 13.64 -4.32 -16.35
C GLY A 117 14.73 -3.94 -15.36
N ALA A 118 15.35 -2.78 -15.58
CA ALA A 118 16.36 -2.26 -14.67
C ALA A 118 15.69 -1.86 -13.34
N SER A 119 16.17 -2.45 -12.25
CA SER A 119 15.77 -2.04 -10.91
C SER A 119 16.32 -0.65 -10.57
N VAL A 120 15.58 0.12 -9.76
CA VAL A 120 15.92 1.48 -9.36
C VAL A 120 16.11 1.52 -7.84
N GLU A 121 17.28 1.96 -7.38
CA GLU A 121 17.51 2.20 -5.95
C GLU A 121 16.75 3.46 -5.50
N TYR A 122 16.03 3.35 -4.39
CA TYR A 122 15.39 4.49 -3.75
C TYR A 122 16.33 5.10 -2.71
N THR A 123 16.73 6.34 -2.96
CA THR A 123 17.65 7.11 -2.10
C THR A 123 16.98 8.33 -1.46
N GLY A 124 15.64 8.41 -1.51
CA GLY A 124 14.87 9.49 -0.89
C GLY A 124 14.63 9.28 0.60
N ASP A 125 13.82 10.17 1.18
CA ASP A 125 13.47 10.11 2.61
C ASP A 125 12.70 8.83 2.95
N VAL A 126 13.03 8.21 4.08
CA VAL A 126 12.37 6.97 4.52
C VAL A 126 11.11 7.29 5.32
N THR A 127 10.13 7.89 4.65
CA THR A 127 8.78 8.17 5.15
C THR A 127 7.75 7.49 4.27
N ALA A 128 6.58 7.15 4.82
CA ALA A 128 5.53 6.47 4.06
C ALA A 128 5.07 7.33 2.88
N GLU A 129 4.98 8.65 3.08
CA GLU A 129 4.56 9.63 2.09
C GLU A 129 5.56 9.74 0.94
N ALA A 130 6.86 9.89 1.25
CA ALA A 130 7.89 10.04 0.23
C ALA A 130 8.04 8.76 -0.62
N MET A 131 8.02 7.58 0.03
CA MET A 131 8.05 6.31 -0.68
C MET A 131 6.80 6.10 -1.54
N THR A 132 5.61 6.46 -1.04
CA THR A 132 4.37 6.38 -1.81
C THR A 132 4.45 7.27 -3.05
N LEU A 133 4.93 8.52 -2.91
CA LEU A 133 5.08 9.44 -4.02
C LEU A 133 6.07 8.93 -5.08
N PHE A 134 7.19 8.36 -4.64
CA PHE A 134 8.15 7.71 -5.52
C PHE A 134 7.52 6.56 -6.31
N LEU A 135 6.77 5.68 -5.64
CA LEU A 135 6.12 4.54 -6.28
C LEU A 135 5.01 4.97 -7.25
N LYS A 136 4.28 6.04 -6.96
CA LYS A 136 3.35 6.65 -7.92
C LYS A 136 4.08 7.15 -9.16
N LYS A 137 5.20 7.84 -8.98
CA LYS A 137 5.95 8.47 -10.08
C LYS A 137 6.67 7.45 -10.95
N GLU A 138 7.45 6.56 -10.34
CA GLU A 138 8.37 5.65 -11.04
C GLU A 138 7.70 4.33 -11.42
N ALA A 139 6.89 3.75 -10.53
CA ALA A 139 6.21 2.48 -10.80
C ALA A 139 4.83 2.66 -11.43
N LYS A 140 4.33 3.90 -11.56
CA LYS A 140 2.95 4.22 -12.02
C LYS A 140 1.88 3.46 -11.23
N VAL A 141 2.19 3.16 -9.96
CA VAL A 141 1.30 2.41 -9.08
C VAL A 141 0.24 3.35 -8.54
N TYR A 142 -1.01 2.95 -8.73
CA TYR A 142 -2.13 3.65 -8.12
C TYR A 142 -2.30 3.22 -6.67
N PHE A 143 -2.07 4.14 -5.74
CA PHE A 143 -2.41 3.98 -4.33
C PHE A 143 -3.79 4.59 -4.10
N GLY A 144 -4.83 3.77 -4.28
CA GLY A 144 -6.19 4.15 -3.93
C GLY A 144 -6.35 4.28 -2.42
N LEU A 145 -7.27 5.14 -1.98
CA LEU A 145 -7.66 5.15 -0.58
C LEU A 145 -8.36 3.83 -0.24
N LYS A 146 -8.27 3.39 1.01
CA LYS A 146 -8.93 2.16 1.45
C LYS A 146 -10.41 2.16 1.05
N GLY A 147 -10.82 1.11 0.34
CA GLY A 147 -12.20 0.89 -0.10
C GLY A 147 -12.57 1.60 -1.41
N THR A 148 -11.63 2.24 -2.11
CA THR A 148 -11.84 2.72 -3.47
C THR A 148 -11.47 1.67 -4.51
N LEU A 149 -11.97 1.83 -5.73
CA LEU A 149 -11.64 0.99 -6.87
C LEU A 149 -11.11 1.89 -7.98
N ARG A 150 -9.91 1.61 -8.49
CA ARG A 150 -9.24 2.45 -9.50
C ARG A 150 -10.15 2.78 -10.69
N ASP A 151 -10.82 1.76 -11.24
CA ASP A 151 -11.68 1.94 -12.42
C ASP A 151 -12.90 2.80 -12.09
N PHE A 152 -13.44 2.72 -10.86
CA PHE A 152 -14.53 3.58 -10.41
C PHE A 152 -14.07 4.98 -10.01
N ASP A 153 -12.85 5.14 -9.51
CA ASP A 153 -12.25 6.45 -9.29
C ASP A 153 -12.08 7.20 -10.61
N LYS A 154 -11.67 6.48 -11.66
CA LYS A 154 -11.63 7.02 -13.03
C LYS A 154 -13.03 7.38 -13.54
N LEU A 155 -14.01 6.47 -13.42
CA LEU A 155 -15.40 6.76 -13.80
C LEU A 155 -15.98 7.93 -13.00
N ALA A 156 -15.61 8.11 -11.73
CA ALA A 156 -15.99 9.26 -10.93
C ALA A 156 -15.40 10.57 -11.48
N ALA A 157 -14.11 10.56 -11.83
CA ALA A 157 -13.44 11.68 -12.47
C ALA A 157 -14.10 12.05 -13.81
N ASP A 158 -14.36 11.04 -14.65
CA ASP A 158 -15.02 11.19 -15.95
C ASP A 158 -16.45 11.71 -15.77
N PHE A 159 -17.19 11.22 -14.78
CA PHE A 159 -18.55 11.65 -14.50
C PHE A 159 -18.64 13.14 -14.14
N VAL A 160 -17.66 13.65 -13.38
CA VAL A 160 -17.61 15.07 -12.98
C VAL A 160 -17.23 15.97 -14.15
N LYS A 161 -16.35 15.49 -15.05
CA LYS A 161 -15.88 16.24 -16.23
C LYS A 161 -16.83 16.14 -17.44
N SER A 162 -17.60 15.05 -17.55
CA SER A 162 -18.42 14.74 -18.71
C SER A 162 -19.70 15.59 -18.79
N LYS A 163 -20.06 15.96 -20.02
CA LYS A 163 -21.38 16.53 -20.34
C LYS A 163 -22.46 15.45 -20.43
N ASP A 164 -22.07 14.23 -20.82
CA ASP A 164 -22.95 13.06 -20.86
C ASP A 164 -22.72 12.19 -19.62
N LYS A 165 -23.28 12.66 -18.51
CA LYS A 165 -23.26 11.93 -17.23
C LYS A 165 -24.04 10.62 -17.29
N ALA A 166 -25.03 10.52 -18.17
CA ALA A 166 -25.85 9.33 -18.31
C ALA A 166 -25.06 8.17 -18.93
N ALA A 167 -24.21 8.44 -19.92
CA ALA A 167 -23.29 7.45 -20.48
C ALA A 167 -22.31 6.92 -19.43
N VAL A 168 -21.65 7.80 -18.68
CA VAL A 168 -20.69 7.37 -17.63
C VAL A 168 -21.39 6.57 -16.52
N LEU A 169 -22.61 6.95 -16.13
CA LEU A 169 -23.42 6.19 -15.18
C LEU A 169 -23.77 4.79 -15.72
N LYS A 170 -24.07 4.66 -17.00
CA LYS A 170 -24.34 3.37 -17.64
C LYS A 170 -23.10 2.48 -17.61
N ASP A 171 -21.92 3.04 -17.92
CA ASP A 171 -20.65 2.31 -17.89
C ASP A 171 -20.31 1.86 -16.47
N ALA A 172 -20.51 2.74 -15.47
CA ALA A 172 -20.33 2.40 -14.06
C ALA A 172 -21.27 1.28 -13.60
N LYS A 173 -22.54 1.29 -14.04
CA LYS A 173 -23.49 0.19 -13.76
C LYS A 173 -23.05 -1.12 -14.39
N SER A 174 -22.58 -1.07 -15.64
CA SER A 174 -22.07 -2.26 -16.34
C SER A 174 -20.83 -2.84 -15.66
N ALA A 175 -19.87 -1.99 -15.30
CA ALA A 175 -18.68 -2.40 -14.57
C ALA A 175 -19.04 -2.99 -13.20
N ALA A 176 -20.01 -2.40 -12.49
CA ALA A 176 -20.42 -2.88 -11.17
C ALA A 176 -21.08 -4.26 -11.23
N ALA A 177 -21.79 -4.57 -12.32
CA ALA A 177 -22.43 -5.86 -12.54
C ALA A 177 -21.42 -7.00 -12.80
N ALA A 178 -20.20 -6.68 -13.23
CA ALA A 178 -19.12 -7.65 -13.43
C ALA A 178 -18.33 -7.98 -12.15
N LEU A 179 -18.57 -7.24 -11.06
CA LEU A 179 -17.88 -7.40 -9.78
C LEU A 179 -18.67 -8.27 -8.81
N SER A 180 -17.98 -8.81 -7.81
CA SER A 180 -18.59 -9.60 -6.73
C SER A 180 -17.99 -9.23 -5.36
N GLY A 181 -18.68 -9.61 -4.28
CA GLY A 181 -18.21 -9.41 -2.92
C GLY A 181 -17.97 -7.94 -2.55
N ALA A 182 -16.87 -7.67 -1.85
CA ALA A 182 -16.54 -6.33 -1.35
C ALA A 182 -16.34 -5.28 -2.45
N GLU A 183 -15.86 -5.68 -3.64
CA GLU A 183 -15.71 -4.79 -4.78
C GLU A 183 -17.07 -4.36 -5.33
N GLN A 184 -18.04 -5.27 -5.40
CA GLN A 184 -19.40 -4.95 -5.82
C GLN A 184 -20.07 -3.96 -4.85
N GLU A 185 -19.88 -4.13 -3.54
CA GLU A 185 -20.40 -3.20 -2.53
C GLU A 185 -19.78 -1.80 -2.65
N ALA A 186 -18.48 -1.74 -2.95
CA ALA A 186 -17.78 -0.49 -3.20
C ALA A 186 -18.31 0.19 -4.47
N ALA A 187 -18.37 -0.53 -5.59
CA ALA A 187 -18.90 -0.08 -6.87
C ALA A 187 -20.35 0.42 -6.76
N ALA A 188 -21.20 -0.31 -6.03
CA ALA A 188 -22.58 0.09 -5.78
C ALA A 188 -22.71 1.43 -5.03
N TYR A 189 -21.70 1.82 -4.25
CA TYR A 189 -21.67 3.15 -3.65
C TYR A 189 -21.37 4.24 -4.69
N TYR A 190 -20.41 4.03 -5.60
CA TYR A 190 -20.13 4.99 -6.69
C TYR A 190 -21.36 5.20 -7.58
N VAL A 191 -22.02 4.11 -7.99
CA VAL A 191 -23.25 4.19 -8.80
C VAL A 191 -24.32 5.00 -8.07
N ARG A 192 -24.57 4.71 -6.79
CA ARG A 192 -25.54 5.47 -5.97
C ARG A 192 -25.16 6.95 -5.83
N ALA A 193 -23.87 7.25 -5.70
CA ALA A 193 -23.39 8.64 -5.63
C ALA A 193 -23.66 9.38 -6.94
N MET A 194 -23.37 8.75 -8.09
CA MET A 194 -23.68 9.29 -9.42
C MET A 194 -25.19 9.50 -9.61
N GLU A 195 -26.03 8.53 -9.20
CA GLU A 195 -27.49 8.64 -9.28
C GLU A 195 -28.06 9.78 -8.43
N LYS A 196 -27.48 10.03 -7.24
CA LYS A 196 -27.93 11.10 -6.34
C LYS A 196 -27.47 12.49 -6.76
N SER A 197 -26.42 12.58 -7.58
CA SER A 197 -25.82 13.85 -8.01
C SER A 197 -26.63 14.64 -9.04
N GLN A 198 -27.95 14.41 -9.12
CA GLN A 198 -28.85 15.21 -9.96
C GLN A 198 -28.80 16.70 -9.60
N GLU A 199 -28.42 17.02 -8.37
CA GLU A 199 -28.17 18.37 -7.88
C GLU A 199 -26.67 18.74 -7.95
N SER A 200 -26.38 19.94 -8.46
CA SER A 200 -25.02 20.49 -8.48
C SER A 200 -24.45 20.62 -7.07
N GLY A 201 -23.20 20.21 -6.86
CA GLY A 201 -22.51 20.34 -5.57
C GLY A 201 -22.85 19.26 -4.53
N TRP A 202 -23.73 18.29 -4.85
CA TRP A 202 -24.10 17.22 -3.92
C TRP A 202 -22.90 16.44 -3.35
N PHE A 203 -21.91 16.13 -4.20
CA PHE A 203 -20.71 15.40 -3.77
C PHE A 203 -19.94 16.10 -2.66
N GLN A 204 -19.74 17.42 -2.79
CA GLN A 204 -19.04 18.23 -1.79
C GLN A 204 -19.83 18.27 -0.48
N THR A 205 -21.14 18.49 -0.57
CA THR A 205 -22.03 18.56 0.59
C THR A 205 -22.06 17.24 1.36
N GLU A 206 -22.20 16.11 0.66
CA GLU A 206 -22.21 14.79 1.30
C GLU A 206 -20.82 14.43 1.87
N PHE A 207 -19.75 14.78 1.17
CA PHE A 207 -18.37 14.57 1.64
C PHE A 207 -18.12 15.27 2.97
N GLU A 208 -18.45 16.56 3.07
CA GLU A 208 -18.28 17.32 4.30
C GLU A 208 -19.24 16.85 5.40
N ARG A 209 -20.49 16.53 5.07
CA ARG A 209 -21.44 15.98 6.05
C ARG A 209 -20.93 14.71 6.71
N LEU A 210 -20.39 13.77 5.92
CA LEU A 210 -19.84 12.52 6.45
C LEU A 210 -18.58 12.78 7.30
N LYS A 211 -17.68 13.68 6.87
CA LYS A 211 -16.51 14.07 7.68
C LYS A 211 -16.91 14.65 9.03
N GLN A 212 -17.91 15.54 9.07
CA GLN A 212 -18.41 16.13 10.32
C GLN A 212 -19.03 15.08 11.25
N ILE A 213 -19.71 14.07 10.70
CA ILE A 213 -20.26 12.97 11.49
C ILE A 213 -19.15 12.10 12.10
N ILE A 214 -18.09 11.84 11.34
CA ILE A 214 -16.93 11.06 11.81
C ILE A 214 -16.20 11.81 12.94
N SER A 215 -15.96 13.12 12.76
CA SER A 215 -15.26 13.97 13.74
C SER A 215 -16.09 14.23 15.01
N GLY A 216 -17.42 14.29 14.90
CA GLY A 216 -18.34 14.56 16.00
C GLY A 216 -18.40 13.50 17.11
N GLY A 217 -17.64 12.40 17.00
CA GLY A 217 -17.38 11.46 18.11
C GLY A 217 -18.53 10.51 18.49
N LYS A 218 -19.78 10.83 18.15
CA LYS A 218 -21.01 10.09 18.55
C LYS A 218 -21.31 8.83 17.73
N VAL A 219 -20.31 8.27 17.04
CA VAL A 219 -20.47 7.15 16.11
C VAL A 219 -19.68 5.94 16.60
N ALA A 220 -20.31 4.77 16.60
CA ALA A 220 -19.64 3.52 16.97
C ALA A 220 -18.43 3.24 16.04
N PRO A 221 -17.36 2.60 16.53
CA PRO A 221 -16.14 2.38 15.76
C PRO A 221 -16.36 1.72 14.38
N ALA A 222 -17.17 0.67 14.31
CA ALA A 222 -17.49 -0.02 13.05
C ALA A 222 -18.15 0.92 12.04
N LYS A 223 -19.11 1.75 12.49
CA LYS A 223 -19.78 2.74 11.64
C LYS A 223 -18.85 3.85 11.18
N LYS A 224 -17.84 4.22 11.99
CA LYS A 224 -16.80 5.18 11.57
C LYS A 224 -15.98 4.62 10.41
N VAL A 225 -15.60 3.34 10.47
CA VAL A 225 -14.88 2.68 9.37
C VAL A 225 -15.73 2.71 8.09
N ASP A 226 -16.99 2.28 8.15
CA ASP A 226 -17.89 2.29 6.98
C ASP A 226 -18.09 3.69 6.39
N MET A 227 -18.22 4.70 7.25
CA MET A 227 -18.33 6.09 6.82
C MET A 227 -17.03 6.59 6.20
N GLN A 228 -15.87 6.21 6.74
CA GLN A 228 -14.58 6.58 6.16
C GLN A 228 -14.41 5.97 4.76
N LEU A 229 -14.83 4.72 4.54
CA LEU A 229 -14.80 4.11 3.20
C LEU A 229 -15.68 4.89 2.21
N LYS A 230 -16.84 5.39 2.66
CA LYS A 230 -17.71 6.23 1.82
C LYS A 230 -17.08 7.59 1.51
N VAL A 231 -16.45 8.23 2.50
CA VAL A 231 -15.71 9.49 2.33
C VAL A 231 -14.58 9.31 1.31
N ASN A 232 -13.82 8.22 1.41
CA ASN A 232 -12.74 7.90 0.48
C ASN A 232 -13.25 7.72 -0.97
N ARG A 233 -14.43 7.15 -1.17
CA ARG A 233 -15.04 7.01 -2.52
C ARG A 233 -15.58 8.34 -3.03
N LEU A 234 -16.13 9.18 -2.16
CA LEU A 234 -16.61 10.52 -2.51
C LEU A 234 -15.47 11.46 -2.89
N SER A 235 -14.28 11.31 -2.31
CA SER A 235 -13.15 12.17 -2.66
C SER A 235 -12.78 12.06 -4.14
N SER A 236 -13.03 10.91 -4.78
CA SER A 236 -12.81 10.73 -6.22
C SER A 236 -13.70 11.60 -7.11
N PHE A 237 -14.84 12.08 -6.59
CA PHE A 237 -15.70 13.07 -7.26
C PHE A 237 -15.34 14.51 -6.88
N VAL A 238 -14.87 14.74 -5.65
CA VAL A 238 -14.57 16.08 -5.10
C VAL A 238 -13.19 16.59 -5.53
N SER A 239 -12.20 15.71 -5.50
CA SER A 239 -10.81 15.98 -5.90
C SER A 239 -10.31 14.80 -6.72
N PRO A 240 -10.78 14.68 -7.98
CA PRO A 240 -10.35 13.59 -8.86
C PRO A 240 -8.84 13.58 -9.01
N SER A 241 -8.22 12.40 -8.92
CA SER A 241 -6.78 12.27 -9.14
C SER A 241 -6.45 12.54 -10.60
N ASP A 242 -5.45 13.38 -10.87
CA ASP A 242 -4.97 13.67 -12.22
C ASP A 242 -4.20 12.48 -12.84
N GLU A 243 -3.92 11.44 -12.06
CA GLU A 243 -3.13 10.26 -12.44
C GLU A 243 -3.97 9.09 -13.01
N LEU A 244 -5.26 9.30 -13.28
CA LEU A 244 -6.25 8.27 -13.68
C LEU A 244 -6.63 8.29 -15.18
#